data_AF-A0A3C0IZB4-F1
#
_entry.id   AF-A0A3C0IZB4-F1
#
_cell.length_a   1.000
_cell.length_b   1.000
_cell.length_c   1.000
_cell.angle_alpha   90.00
_cell.angle_beta   90.00
_cell.angle_gamma   90.00
#
_symmetry.space_group_name_H-M   'P 1'
#
loop_
_entity.id
_entity.type
_entity.pdbx_description
1 polymer ?
#
loop_
_entity_poly.entity_id
_entity_poly.type
_entity_poly.pdbx_seq_one_letter_code
_entity_poly.pdbx_strand_id
1 'polypeptide(L)'
;MLAAAAFIVGAGLRAASTRTWVAVSITLAVLLAVSFFAIDVYPGIVQKLYVTPNELAAEREYIERNIDFTRSAFGLDRVEEQEYEVTEAITRAKLTGAEDTLANVRLWDWEPLLATFEQLQEMRLYYRFADIDIDRYTIGGKTTQVMMSVREIDVDRLPRQAQTWVNTRLKYTHGYGACASPVNELTPDGLPAFLVGDIPPRSPADMRLDRPQIYFGELTRDWVIVNTKTEEFDYPVGDSNEYSRYDADTGIRMGYLLRRLLFA
;
A
#
# COMPACT_ATOMS: atom_id res chain seq x y z
N MET A 1 34.60 -2.34 -10.85
CA MET A 1 35.46 -1.70 -9.81
C MET A 1 36.02 -2.68 -8.78
N LEU A 2 35.19 -3.50 -8.11
CA LEU A 2 35.65 -4.37 -7.02
C LEU A 2 36.78 -5.34 -7.39
N ALA A 3 36.74 -5.93 -8.59
CA ALA A 3 37.79 -6.83 -9.07
C ALA A 3 39.14 -6.12 -9.29
N ALA A 4 39.14 -4.89 -9.81
CA ALA A 4 40.36 -4.10 -10.01
C ALA A 4 40.95 -3.61 -8.70
N ALA A 5 40.11 -3.15 -7.76
CA ALA A 5 40.53 -2.78 -6.41
C ALA A 5 41.11 -3.98 -5.64
N ALA A 6 40.50 -5.16 -5.74
CA ALA A 6 41.00 -6.38 -5.12
C ALA A 6 42.36 -6.83 -5.71
N PHE A 7 42.56 -6.68 -7.02
CA PHE A 7 43.83 -6.98 -7.67
C PHE A 7 44.96 -6.03 -7.21
N ILE A 8 44.66 -4.74 -7.08
CA ILE A 8 45.60 -3.70 -6.60
C ILE A 8 45.99 -3.94 -5.14
N VAL A 9 45.03 -4.29 -4.27
CA VAL A 9 45.29 -4.64 -2.86
C VAL A 9 46.06 -5.95 -2.72
N GLY A 10 45.73 -6.97 -3.52
CA GLY A 10 46.42 -8.26 -3.55
C GLY A 10 47.89 -8.15 -4.00
N ALA A 11 48.18 -7.26 -4.94
CA ALA A 11 49.56 -6.96 -5.36
C ALA A 11 50.37 -6.25 -4.26
N GLY A 12 49.74 -5.39 -3.44
CA GLY A 12 50.37 -4.74 -2.30
C GLY A 12 50.73 -5.68 -1.15
N LEU A 13 49.82 -6.60 -0.81
CA LEU A 13 50.02 -7.62 0.22
C LEU A 13 51.23 -8.53 -0.07
N ARG A 14 51.52 -8.79 -1.34
CA ARG A 14 52.61 -9.69 -1.77
C ARG A 14 54.01 -9.07 -1.72
N ALA A 15 54.11 -7.75 -1.64
CA ALA A 15 55.36 -7.02 -1.87
C ALA A 15 56.09 -6.53 -0.60
N ALA A 16 55.55 -6.76 0.60
CA ALA A 16 56.17 -6.61 1.94
C ALA A 16 57.09 -5.38 2.20
N SER A 17 56.92 -4.29 1.46
CA SER A 17 57.70 -3.05 1.58
C SER A 17 56.76 -1.86 1.77
N THR A 18 57.13 -0.96 2.69
CA THR A 18 56.35 0.26 3.01
C THR A 18 56.14 1.13 1.78
N ARG A 19 57.10 1.16 0.85
CA ARG A 19 57.00 1.92 -0.41
C ARG A 19 55.95 1.35 -1.36
N THR A 20 55.76 0.02 -1.37
CA THR A 20 54.76 -0.62 -2.24
C THR A 20 53.34 -0.44 -1.69
N TRP A 21 53.18 -0.46 -0.37
CA TRP A 21 51.91 -0.12 0.28
C TRP A 21 51.50 1.32 0.01
N VAL A 22 52.44 2.27 0.08
CA VAL A 22 52.18 3.67 -0.29
C VAL A 22 51.74 3.78 -1.75
N ALA A 23 52.43 3.11 -2.68
CA ALA A 23 52.05 3.11 -4.09
C ALA A 23 50.65 2.53 -4.33
N VAL A 24 50.33 1.39 -3.71
CA VAL A 24 49.02 0.72 -3.82
C VAL A 24 47.89 1.58 -3.25
N SER A 25 48.11 2.23 -2.09
CA SER A 25 47.14 3.14 -1.51
C SER A 25 46.90 4.37 -2.39
N ILE A 26 47.95 4.95 -2.99
CA ILE A 26 47.81 6.07 -3.92
C ILE A 26 47.04 5.64 -5.17
N THR A 27 47.38 4.50 -5.77
CA THR A 27 46.68 3.99 -6.96
C THR A 27 45.20 3.72 -6.65
N LEU A 28 44.89 3.13 -5.50
CA LEU A 28 43.51 2.90 -5.08
C LEU A 28 42.77 4.22 -4.84
N ALA A 29 43.38 5.19 -4.16
CA ALA A 29 42.79 6.50 -3.93
C ALA A 29 42.50 7.24 -5.24
N VAL A 30 43.44 7.22 -6.19
CA VAL A 30 43.24 7.79 -7.53
C VAL A 30 42.14 7.07 -8.28
N LEU A 31 42.10 5.73 -8.24
CA LEU A 31 41.03 4.96 -8.90
C LEU A 31 39.65 5.30 -8.33
N LEU A 32 39.54 5.38 -7.00
CA LEU A 32 38.30 5.76 -6.32
C LEU A 32 37.89 7.19 -6.67
N ALA A 33 38.83 8.13 -6.65
CA ALA A 33 38.58 9.52 -7.01
C ALA A 33 38.09 9.62 -8.47
N VAL A 34 38.80 9.00 -9.42
CA VAL A 34 38.40 9.01 -10.84
C VAL A 34 37.03 8.37 -11.04
N SER A 35 36.74 7.27 -10.35
CA SER A 35 35.46 6.58 -10.49
C SER A 35 34.30 7.41 -9.92
N PHE A 36 34.49 8.01 -8.74
CA PHE A 36 33.51 8.94 -8.16
C PHE A 36 33.24 10.13 -9.09
N PHE A 37 34.29 10.70 -9.67
CA PHE A 37 34.13 11.78 -10.63
C PHE A 37 33.38 11.34 -11.91
N ALA A 38 33.69 10.16 -12.44
CA ALA A 38 33.08 9.67 -13.67
C ALA A 38 31.62 9.21 -13.51
N ILE A 39 31.26 8.67 -12.34
CA ILE A 39 29.93 8.10 -12.08
C ILE A 39 28.97 9.14 -11.49
N ASP A 40 29.45 9.97 -10.56
CA ASP A 40 28.58 10.87 -9.81
C ASP A 40 28.71 12.32 -10.29
N VAL A 41 29.95 12.83 -10.36
CA VAL A 41 30.17 14.27 -10.59
C VAL A 41 29.90 14.65 -12.05
N TYR A 42 30.49 13.92 -13.01
CA TYR A 42 30.37 14.24 -14.42
C TYR A 42 28.92 14.10 -14.94
N PRO A 43 28.21 12.98 -14.69
CA PRO A 43 26.80 12.87 -15.05
C PRO A 43 25.93 13.91 -14.35
N GLY A 44 26.21 14.23 -13.07
CA GLY A 44 25.48 15.28 -12.36
C GLY A 44 25.62 16.67 -12.98
N ILE A 45 26.79 17.00 -13.54
CA ILE A 45 27.02 18.25 -14.28
C ILE A 45 26.25 18.25 -15.60
N VAL A 46 26.35 17.17 -16.37
CA VAL A 46 25.62 17.03 -17.65
C VAL A 46 24.11 17.09 -17.42
N GLN A 47 23.60 16.41 -16.39
CA GLN A 47 22.19 16.44 -16.04
C GLN A 47 21.74 17.88 -15.78
N LYS A 48 22.42 18.61 -14.88
CA LYS A 48 22.00 19.95 -14.48
C LYS A 48 22.13 21.01 -15.57
N LEU A 49 23.17 20.94 -16.39
CA LEU A 49 23.50 22.00 -17.34
C LEU A 49 22.98 21.75 -18.76
N TYR A 50 22.79 20.48 -19.15
CA TYR A 50 22.37 20.12 -20.50
C TYR A 50 20.99 19.46 -20.53
N VAL A 51 20.74 18.49 -19.64
CA VAL A 51 19.48 17.71 -19.67
C VAL A 51 18.34 18.48 -19.02
N THR A 52 18.43 18.83 -17.74
CA THR A 52 17.36 19.49 -16.97
C THR A 52 16.77 20.74 -17.64
N PRO A 53 17.55 21.61 -18.31
CA PRO A 53 16.98 22.77 -19.01
C PRO A 53 16.05 22.41 -20.19
N ASN A 54 16.23 21.25 -20.81
CA ASN A 54 15.40 20.77 -21.92
C ASN A 54 15.35 19.23 -21.97
N GLU A 55 14.85 18.65 -20.89
CA GLU A 55 14.93 17.20 -20.63
C GLU A 55 14.15 16.39 -21.66
N LEU A 56 12.96 16.87 -22.05
CA LEU A 56 12.13 16.21 -23.05
C LEU A 56 12.86 16.06 -24.39
N ALA A 57 13.61 17.07 -24.85
CA ALA A 57 14.35 16.98 -26.10
C ALA A 57 15.64 16.16 -25.95
N ALA A 58 16.35 16.31 -24.83
CA ALA A 58 17.60 15.61 -24.56
C ALA A 58 17.40 14.10 -24.35
N GLU A 59 16.27 13.68 -23.75
CA GLU A 59 15.99 12.29 -23.42
C GLU A 59 14.90 11.64 -24.28
N ARG A 60 14.36 12.35 -25.28
CA ARG A 60 13.24 11.89 -26.13
C ARG A 60 13.37 10.44 -26.59
N GLU A 61 14.53 10.07 -27.12
CA GLU A 61 14.78 8.74 -27.67
C GLU A 61 14.75 7.64 -26.59
N TYR A 62 15.19 7.95 -25.37
CA TYR A 62 15.12 7.02 -24.25
C TYR A 62 13.70 6.88 -23.71
N ILE A 63 12.94 7.98 -23.68
CA ILE A 63 11.53 8.00 -23.31
C ILE A 63 10.71 7.19 -24.32
N GLU A 64 10.91 7.40 -25.62
CA GLU A 64 10.25 6.64 -26.70
C GLU A 64 10.52 5.13 -26.54
N ARG A 65 11.78 4.75 -26.36
CA ARG A 65 12.13 3.35 -26.07
C ARG A 65 11.43 2.81 -24.82
N ASN A 66 11.41 3.57 -23.73
CA ASN A 66 10.76 3.14 -22.49
C ASN A 66 9.25 2.92 -22.70
N ILE A 67 8.59 3.82 -23.42
CA ILE A 67 7.17 3.70 -23.79
C ILE A 67 6.96 2.44 -24.63
N ASP A 68 7.76 2.22 -25.67
CA ASP A 68 7.63 1.06 -26.56
C ASP A 68 7.84 -0.26 -25.82
N PHE A 69 8.89 -0.35 -24.99
CA PHE A 69 9.15 -1.55 -24.19
C PHE A 69 8.06 -1.79 -23.14
N THR A 70 7.53 -0.73 -22.54
CA THR A 70 6.42 -0.85 -21.58
C THR A 70 5.15 -1.32 -22.29
N ARG A 71 4.81 -0.73 -23.44
CA ARG A 71 3.65 -1.14 -24.25
C ARG A 71 3.78 -2.60 -24.67
N SER A 72 4.94 -3.02 -25.15
CA SER A 72 5.17 -4.41 -25.56
C SER A 72 5.13 -5.39 -24.39
N ALA A 73 5.74 -5.03 -23.24
CA ALA A 73 5.74 -5.87 -22.04
C ALA A 73 4.32 -6.13 -21.49
N PHE A 74 3.46 -5.11 -21.53
CA PHE A 74 2.06 -5.22 -21.13
C PHE A 74 1.13 -5.65 -22.29
N GLY A 75 1.65 -5.86 -23.50
CA GLY A 75 0.87 -6.24 -24.69
C GLY A 75 -0.08 -5.15 -25.20
N LEU A 76 0.13 -3.89 -24.83
CA LEU A 76 -0.67 -2.73 -25.24
C LEU A 76 -0.45 -2.34 -26.71
N ASP A 77 0.60 -2.88 -27.34
CA ASP A 77 0.87 -2.78 -28.77
C ASP A 77 -0.04 -3.66 -29.65
N ARG A 78 -0.78 -4.59 -29.03
CA ARG A 78 -1.66 -5.57 -29.69
C ARG A 78 -3.13 -5.41 -29.35
N VAL A 79 -3.52 -4.25 -28.82
CA VAL A 79 -4.91 -3.94 -28.47
C VAL A 79 -5.66 -3.51 -29.72
N GLU A 80 -6.79 -4.15 -30.01
CA GLU A 80 -7.73 -3.71 -31.03
C GLU A 80 -8.69 -2.71 -30.41
N GLU A 81 -8.57 -1.44 -30.80
CA GLU A 81 -9.54 -0.42 -30.45
C GLU A 81 -10.79 -0.57 -31.34
N GLN A 82 -11.95 -0.76 -30.72
CA GLN A 82 -13.23 -0.82 -31.42
C GLN A 82 -14.10 0.32 -30.92
N GLU A 83 -14.51 1.19 -31.85
CA GLU A 83 -15.47 2.24 -31.54
C GLU A 83 -16.86 1.61 -31.38
N TYR A 84 -17.43 1.73 -30.18
CA TYR A 84 -18.77 1.24 -29.89
C TYR A 84 -19.77 2.38 -30.04
N GLU A 85 -20.39 2.47 -31.22
CA GLU A 85 -21.49 3.40 -31.43
C GLU A 85 -22.74 2.93 -30.68
N VAL A 86 -23.17 3.71 -29.69
CA VAL A 86 -24.43 3.46 -28.98
C VAL A 86 -25.60 3.88 -29.87
N THR A 87 -26.01 2.99 -30.78
CA THR A 87 -27.12 3.24 -31.72
C THR A 87 -28.50 2.95 -31.13
N GLU A 88 -28.57 2.29 -29.98
CA GLU A 88 -29.85 1.91 -29.37
C GLU A 88 -30.46 3.06 -28.56
N ALA A 89 -31.68 3.46 -28.92
CA ALA A 89 -32.46 4.38 -28.11
C ALA A 89 -32.94 3.71 -26.81
N ILE A 90 -32.78 4.39 -25.68
CA ILE A 90 -33.33 3.96 -24.39
C ILE A 90 -34.85 4.07 -24.44
N THR A 91 -35.55 2.96 -24.23
CA THR A 91 -37.01 2.90 -24.17
C THR A 91 -37.49 2.50 -22.78
N ARG A 92 -38.71 2.89 -22.40
CA ARG A 92 -39.29 2.57 -21.09
C ARG A 92 -39.39 1.06 -20.83
N ALA A 93 -39.66 0.27 -21.87
CA ALA A 93 -39.71 -1.18 -21.79
C ALA A 93 -38.34 -1.78 -21.42
N LYS A 94 -37.25 -1.26 -22.00
CA LYS A 94 -35.88 -1.69 -21.66
C LYS A 94 -35.52 -1.35 -20.22
N LEU A 95 -35.92 -0.18 -19.72
CA LEU A 95 -35.68 0.22 -18.33
C LEU A 95 -36.42 -0.70 -17.33
N THR A 96 -37.66 -1.07 -17.64
CA THR A 96 -38.46 -1.97 -16.79
C THR A 96 -37.89 -3.39 -16.76
N GLY A 97 -37.23 -3.83 -17.83
CA GLY A 97 -36.52 -5.11 -17.88
C GLY A 97 -35.12 -5.09 -17.24
N ALA A 98 -34.61 -3.91 -16.88
CA ALA A 98 -33.24 -3.71 -16.40
C ALA A 98 -33.19 -3.17 -14.96
N GLU A 99 -34.21 -3.46 -14.15
CA GLU A 99 -34.31 -2.98 -12.77
C GLU A 99 -33.07 -3.30 -11.94
N ASP A 100 -32.51 -4.50 -12.05
CA ASP A 100 -31.28 -4.89 -11.34
C ASP A 100 -30.06 -4.09 -11.80
N THR A 101 -29.99 -3.71 -13.08
CA THR A 101 -28.89 -2.87 -13.58
C THR A 101 -29.04 -1.44 -13.06
N LEU A 102 -30.26 -0.89 -13.12
CA LEU A 102 -30.57 0.45 -12.62
C LEU A 102 -30.35 0.56 -11.10
N ALA A 103 -30.68 -0.50 -10.36
CA ALA A 103 -30.44 -0.60 -8.91
C ALA A 103 -28.95 -0.71 -8.55
N ASN A 104 -28.05 -0.82 -9.53
CA ASN A 104 -26.60 -0.90 -9.32
C ASN A 104 -25.83 0.16 -10.12
N VAL A 105 -26.51 1.19 -10.64
CA VAL A 105 -25.83 2.33 -11.26
C VAL A 105 -25.11 3.12 -10.18
N ARG A 106 -23.79 3.14 -10.24
CA ARG A 106 -22.96 3.86 -9.28
C ARG A 106 -23.19 5.37 -9.39
N LEU A 107 -23.65 5.96 -8.28
CA LEU A 107 -23.80 7.40 -8.10
C LEU A 107 -22.65 8.01 -7.31
N TRP A 108 -21.99 7.22 -6.47
CA TRP A 108 -20.82 7.64 -5.69
C TRP A 108 -19.52 7.61 -6.50
N ASP A 109 -18.72 8.65 -6.37
CA ASP A 109 -17.32 8.62 -6.75
C ASP A 109 -16.46 8.13 -5.56
N TRP A 110 -15.36 7.43 -5.83
CA TRP A 110 -14.56 6.78 -4.79
C TRP A 110 -13.75 7.77 -3.96
N GLU A 111 -13.22 8.85 -4.56
CA GLU A 111 -12.39 9.81 -3.81
C GLU A 111 -13.20 10.61 -2.77
N PRO A 112 -14.37 11.20 -3.11
CA PRO A 112 -15.21 11.88 -2.13
C PRO A 112 -15.81 10.93 -1.09
N LEU A 113 -16.13 9.70 -1.50
CA LEU A 113 -16.65 8.69 -0.58
C LEU A 113 -15.60 8.30 0.47
N LEU A 114 -14.34 8.13 0.07
CA LEU A 114 -13.23 7.86 0.99
C LEU A 114 -13.10 8.94 2.07
N ALA A 115 -13.08 10.21 1.65
CA ALA A 115 -13.03 11.34 2.59
C ALA A 115 -14.22 11.35 3.55
N THR A 116 -15.40 10.95 3.06
CA THR A 116 -16.61 10.84 3.87
C THR A 116 -16.54 9.67 4.85
N PHE A 117 -15.95 8.53 4.46
CA PHE A 117 -15.70 7.40 5.35
C PHE A 117 -14.71 7.77 6.45
N GLU A 118 -13.60 8.44 6.12
CA GLU A 118 -12.67 8.95 7.13
C GLU A 118 -13.40 9.88 8.10
N GLN A 119 -14.16 10.87 7.60
CA GLN A 119 -14.84 11.82 8.47
C GLN A 119 -15.90 11.18 9.38
N LEU A 120 -16.70 10.24 8.86
CA LEU A 120 -17.85 9.69 9.60
C LEU A 120 -17.52 8.41 10.37
N GLN A 121 -16.53 7.64 9.94
CA GLN A 121 -16.29 6.27 10.39
C GLN A 121 -14.88 5.99 10.89
N GLU A 122 -13.93 6.93 10.79
CA GLU A 122 -12.58 6.78 11.36
C GLU A 122 -12.63 6.65 12.89
N MET A 123 -13.46 7.46 13.55
CA MET A 123 -13.66 7.55 15.02
C MET A 123 -12.43 7.90 15.86
N ARG A 124 -11.22 7.55 15.42
CA ARG A 124 -9.93 7.76 16.09
C ARG A 124 -8.83 7.94 15.04
N LEU A 125 -7.92 8.88 15.29
CA LEU A 125 -6.87 9.29 14.34
C LEU A 125 -5.91 8.19 13.87
N TYR A 126 -5.80 7.09 14.62
CA TYR A 126 -4.95 5.96 14.26
C TYR A 126 -5.67 4.93 13.37
N TYR A 127 -6.99 5.03 13.21
CA TYR A 127 -7.68 4.27 12.20
C TYR A 127 -7.64 5.02 10.88
N ARG A 128 -7.64 4.27 9.78
CA ARG A 128 -7.60 4.85 8.45
C ARG A 128 -8.18 3.90 7.42
N PHE A 129 -8.77 4.46 6.38
CA PHE A 129 -9.20 3.75 5.19
C PHE A 129 -8.16 4.00 4.09
N ALA A 130 -7.63 2.94 3.48
CA ALA A 130 -6.57 3.07 2.48
C ALA A 130 -7.12 3.59 1.15
N ASP A 131 -8.18 2.95 0.67
CA ASP A 131 -8.87 3.23 -0.58
C ASP A 131 -10.34 2.79 -0.51
N ILE A 132 -11.07 2.87 -1.63
CA ILE A 132 -12.43 2.36 -1.75
C ILE A 132 -12.46 1.30 -2.86
N ASP A 133 -12.82 0.09 -2.48
CA ASP A 133 -13.08 -1.01 -3.38
C ASP A 133 -14.55 -1.10 -3.78
N ILE A 134 -14.81 -1.67 -4.95
CA ILE A 134 -16.16 -1.90 -5.46
C ILE A 134 -16.38 -3.39 -5.63
N ASP A 135 -17.38 -3.92 -4.95
CA ASP A 135 -17.70 -5.34 -4.98
C ASP A 135 -19.22 -5.57 -5.00
N ARG A 136 -19.66 -6.82 -5.12
CA ARG A 136 -21.08 -7.20 -5.22
C ARG A 136 -21.44 -8.26 -4.18
N TYR A 137 -22.50 -7.97 -3.43
CA TYR A 137 -23.03 -8.85 -2.39
C TYR A 137 -24.49 -9.20 -2.67
N THR A 138 -24.94 -10.36 -2.19
CA THR A 138 -26.35 -10.70 -2.21
C THR A 138 -26.98 -10.25 -0.90
N ILE A 139 -27.77 -9.17 -0.92
CA ILE A 139 -28.39 -8.57 0.28
C ILE A 139 -29.90 -8.67 0.11
N GLY A 140 -30.59 -9.34 1.04
CA GLY A 140 -32.03 -9.57 0.94
C GLY A 140 -32.45 -10.32 -0.33
N GLY A 141 -31.59 -11.19 -0.85
CA GLY A 141 -31.83 -11.97 -2.08
C GLY A 141 -31.62 -11.21 -3.40
N LYS A 142 -31.12 -9.97 -3.36
CA LYS A 142 -30.79 -9.17 -4.55
C LYS A 142 -29.29 -8.92 -4.64
N THR A 143 -28.75 -8.88 -5.87
CA THR A 143 -27.37 -8.48 -6.08
C THR A 143 -27.25 -6.97 -5.92
N THR A 144 -26.47 -6.54 -4.93
CA THR A 144 -26.22 -5.14 -4.60
C THR A 144 -24.72 -4.87 -4.74
N GLN A 145 -24.39 -3.88 -5.55
CA GLN A 145 -23.05 -3.36 -5.68
C GLN A 145 -22.78 -2.40 -4.52
N VAL A 146 -21.67 -2.62 -3.85
CA VAL A 146 -21.26 -1.88 -2.67
C VAL A 146 -19.88 -1.30 -2.90
N MET A 147 -19.68 -0.09 -2.38
CA MET A 147 -18.38 0.53 -2.23
C MET A 147 -17.95 0.35 -0.79
N MET A 148 -16.79 -0.23 -0.57
CA MET A 148 -16.33 -0.61 0.76
C MET A 148 -14.87 -0.28 0.99
N SER A 149 -14.50 -0.20 2.25
CA SER A 149 -13.12 -0.07 2.68
C SER A 149 -12.94 -0.68 4.05
N VAL A 150 -11.74 -1.18 4.30
CA VAL A 150 -11.34 -1.75 5.58
C VAL A 150 -10.80 -0.68 6.51
N ARG A 151 -11.16 -0.73 7.79
CA ARG A 151 -10.65 0.19 8.79
C ARG A 151 -9.33 -0.36 9.34
N GLU A 152 -8.23 0.05 8.73
CA GLU A 152 -6.88 -0.35 9.12
C GLU A 152 -6.29 0.55 10.20
N ILE A 153 -5.18 0.11 10.79
CA ILE A 153 -4.44 0.89 11.77
C ILE A 153 -3.16 1.48 11.15
N ASP A 154 -2.95 2.78 11.37
CA ASP A 154 -1.76 3.52 10.99
C ASP A 154 -0.98 3.88 12.27
N VAL A 155 0.04 3.08 12.59
CA VAL A 155 0.85 3.25 13.82
C VAL A 155 1.63 4.56 13.84
N ASP A 156 1.89 5.17 12.67
CA ASP A 156 2.57 6.46 12.57
C ASP A 156 1.68 7.62 12.99
N ARG A 157 0.35 7.42 13.01
CA ARG A 157 -0.65 8.38 13.52
C ARG A 157 -0.93 8.25 15.01
N LEU A 158 -0.38 7.25 15.69
CA LEU A 158 -0.44 7.19 17.15
C LEU A 158 0.27 8.42 17.75
N PRO A 159 -0.21 8.95 18.89
CA PRO A 159 0.52 9.99 19.62
C PRO A 159 1.96 9.56 19.88
N ARG A 160 2.93 10.48 19.76
CA ARG A 160 4.37 10.14 19.90
C ARG A 160 4.70 9.37 21.18
N GLN A 161 4.07 9.71 22.30
CA GLN A 161 4.23 9.01 23.57
C GLN A 161 3.70 7.56 23.56
N ALA A 162 2.76 7.27 22.65
CA ALA A 162 2.19 5.94 22.43
C ALA A 162 2.94 5.14 21.36
N GLN A 163 3.88 5.72 20.62
CA GLN A 163 4.73 5.02 19.64
C GLN A 163 5.90 4.28 20.32
N THR A 164 5.59 3.51 21.36
CA THR A 164 6.57 2.64 22.02
C THR A 164 6.64 1.30 21.31
N TRP A 165 7.77 0.59 21.41
CA TRP A 165 7.93 -0.74 20.83
C TRP A 165 6.83 -1.72 21.28
N VAL A 166 6.42 -1.65 22.54
CA VAL A 166 5.33 -2.49 23.06
C VAL A 166 4.03 -2.16 22.35
N ASN A 167 3.71 -0.88 22.18
CA ASN A 167 2.47 -0.48 21.53
C ASN A 167 2.46 -0.86 20.05
N THR A 168 3.54 -0.57 19.31
CA THR A 168 3.58 -0.80 17.86
C THR A 168 3.77 -2.28 17.48
N ARG A 169 4.33 -3.11 18.37
CA ARG A 169 4.59 -4.53 18.08
C ARG A 169 3.68 -5.52 18.80
N LEU A 170 3.07 -5.15 19.93
CA LEU A 170 2.29 -6.07 20.77
C LEU A 170 0.86 -5.61 21.07
N LYS A 171 0.54 -4.32 20.94
CA LYS A 171 -0.77 -3.79 21.34
C LYS A 171 -1.62 -3.36 20.16
N TYR A 172 -1.14 -2.46 19.33
CA TYR A 172 -1.79 -1.97 18.12
C TYR A 172 -1.37 -2.83 16.93
N THR A 173 -1.84 -4.07 16.92
CA THR A 173 -1.38 -5.11 15.98
C THR A 173 -2.24 -5.26 14.73
N HIS A 174 -3.47 -4.74 14.76
CA HIS A 174 -4.46 -4.94 13.70
C HIS A 174 -5.42 -3.74 13.59
N GLY A 175 -6.01 -3.57 12.41
CA GLY A 175 -7.18 -2.72 12.19
C GLY A 175 -8.48 -3.37 12.65
N TYR A 176 -9.60 -2.65 12.66
CA TYR A 176 -10.85 -3.18 13.22
C TYR A 176 -12.10 -2.75 12.44
N GLY A 177 -12.71 -3.74 11.77
CA GLY A 177 -13.97 -3.61 11.04
C GLY A 177 -13.81 -3.04 9.64
N ALA A 178 -14.95 -2.82 8.99
CA ALA A 178 -15.02 -2.27 7.64
C ALA A 178 -16.18 -1.27 7.55
N CYS A 179 -16.19 -0.50 6.48
CA CYS A 179 -17.29 0.36 6.09
C CYS A 179 -17.74 -0.01 4.68
N ALA A 180 -19.05 -0.12 4.49
CA ALA A 180 -19.62 -0.43 3.18
C ALA A 180 -20.89 0.40 2.97
N SER A 181 -21.03 0.97 1.78
CA SER A 181 -22.19 1.72 1.33
C SER A 181 -22.68 1.15 0.00
N PRO A 182 -23.99 1.06 -0.25
CA PRO A 182 -24.49 0.80 -1.60
C PRO A 182 -23.99 1.89 -2.54
N VAL A 183 -23.75 1.54 -3.80
CA VAL A 183 -23.21 2.49 -4.81
C VAL A 183 -24.18 3.62 -5.17
N ASN A 184 -25.47 3.49 -4.84
CA ASN A 184 -26.56 4.34 -5.32
C ASN A 184 -27.53 4.83 -4.24
N GLU A 185 -27.23 4.60 -2.96
CA GLU A 185 -28.07 5.04 -1.85
C GLU A 185 -27.47 6.23 -1.11
N LEU A 186 -28.33 7.17 -0.73
CA LEU A 186 -27.98 8.36 0.03
C LEU A 186 -28.97 8.55 1.17
N THR A 187 -28.49 9.07 2.29
CA THR A 187 -29.36 9.55 3.38
C THR A 187 -30.06 10.85 2.95
N PRO A 188 -31.11 11.29 3.66
CA PRO A 188 -31.77 12.57 3.39
C PRO A 188 -30.85 13.79 3.43
N ASP A 189 -29.73 13.69 4.15
CA ASP A 189 -28.72 14.73 4.28
C ASP A 189 -27.66 14.69 3.15
N GLY A 190 -27.80 13.75 2.20
CA GLY A 190 -26.86 13.58 1.08
C GLY A 190 -25.56 12.85 1.47
N LEU A 191 -25.56 12.12 2.58
CA LEU A 191 -24.43 11.29 3.01
C LEU A 191 -24.59 9.84 2.51
N PRO A 192 -23.51 9.05 2.41
CA PRO A 192 -23.62 7.63 2.09
C PRO A 192 -24.44 6.88 3.14
N ALA A 193 -25.30 5.98 2.68
CA ALA A 193 -25.99 5.04 3.56
C ALA A 193 -25.04 3.88 3.91
N PHE A 194 -24.79 3.62 5.19
CA PHE A 194 -23.90 2.55 5.61
C PHE A 194 -24.65 1.22 5.78
N LEU A 195 -24.26 0.21 5.00
CA LEU A 195 -24.62 -1.21 5.23
C LEU A 195 -23.75 -1.81 6.34
N VAL A 196 -22.45 -1.53 6.28
CA VAL A 196 -21.48 -1.92 7.31
C VAL A 196 -20.82 -0.65 7.81
N GLY A 197 -20.72 -0.51 9.13
CA GLY A 197 -20.07 0.63 9.77
C GLY A 197 -20.06 0.52 11.27
N ASP A 198 -19.60 1.56 11.94
CA ASP A 198 -19.42 1.67 13.39
C ASP A 198 -18.28 0.86 14.01
N ILE A 199 -18.09 1.05 15.32
CA ILE A 199 -17.18 0.31 16.19
C ILE A 199 -17.91 0.02 17.51
N PRO A 200 -18.22 -1.25 17.84
CA PRO A 200 -18.03 -2.44 17.00
C PRO A 200 -18.89 -2.41 15.72
N PRO A 201 -18.47 -3.11 14.65
CA PRO A 201 -19.13 -3.00 13.35
C PRO A 201 -20.55 -3.59 13.41
N ARG A 202 -21.51 -2.81 12.93
CA ARG A 202 -22.89 -3.22 12.67
C ARG A 202 -23.03 -3.52 11.18
N SER A 203 -23.68 -4.64 10.89
CA SER A 203 -23.87 -5.15 9.52
C SER A 203 -25.18 -5.93 9.41
N PRO A 204 -25.80 -6.01 8.23
CA PRO A 204 -26.89 -6.95 7.98
C PRO A 204 -26.37 -8.39 8.06
N ALA A 205 -27.27 -9.35 8.25
CA ALA A 205 -26.92 -10.77 8.35
C ALA A 205 -26.13 -11.28 7.12
N ASP A 206 -26.45 -10.75 5.93
CA ASP A 206 -25.80 -11.10 4.66
C ASP A 206 -24.35 -10.59 4.55
N MET A 207 -23.94 -9.64 5.40
CA MET A 207 -22.58 -9.07 5.43
C MET A 207 -21.98 -9.13 6.85
N ARG A 208 -22.34 -10.14 7.63
CA ARG A 208 -21.92 -10.25 9.03
C ARG A 208 -20.40 -10.42 9.15
N LEU A 209 -19.77 -9.57 9.96
CA LEU A 209 -18.36 -9.68 10.31
C LEU A 209 -18.19 -10.46 11.62
N ASP A 210 -17.87 -11.75 11.52
CA ASP A 210 -17.66 -12.62 12.70
C ASP A 210 -16.35 -12.30 13.45
N ARG A 211 -15.30 -11.96 12.70
CA ARG A 211 -13.97 -11.57 13.21
C ARG A 211 -13.52 -10.30 12.47
N PRO A 212 -13.80 -9.11 13.01
CA PRO A 212 -13.50 -7.85 12.34
C PRO A 212 -12.03 -7.41 12.41
N GLN A 213 -11.15 -8.19 13.06
CA GLN A 213 -9.73 -7.85 13.19
C GLN A 213 -8.98 -8.01 11.86
N ILE A 214 -8.20 -6.99 11.50
CA ILE A 214 -7.48 -6.90 10.21
C ILE A 214 -5.98 -6.90 10.45
N TYR A 215 -5.37 -8.09 10.33
CA TYR A 215 -3.93 -8.30 10.52
C TYR A 215 -3.12 -8.18 9.24
N PHE A 216 -3.79 -8.26 8.09
CA PHE A 216 -3.18 -8.16 6.77
C PHE A 216 -3.99 -7.15 5.98
N GLY A 217 -3.39 -5.99 5.73
CA GLY A 217 -3.99 -4.92 4.96
C GLY A 217 -2.92 -4.05 4.31
N GLU A 218 -3.34 -3.01 3.62
CA GLU A 218 -2.49 -2.17 2.79
C GLU A 218 -1.63 -1.19 3.59
N LEU A 219 -2.12 -0.79 4.77
CA LEU A 219 -1.39 0.08 5.69
C LEU A 219 -0.52 -0.72 6.67
N THR A 220 -0.74 -2.03 6.76
CA THR A 220 0.02 -2.93 7.64
C THR A 220 1.39 -3.25 7.05
N ARG A 221 2.34 -2.32 7.20
CA ARG A 221 3.71 -2.41 6.63
C ARG A 221 4.74 -3.03 7.55
N ASP A 222 4.41 -3.15 8.82
CA ASP A 222 5.31 -3.54 9.89
C ASP A 222 4.99 -4.93 10.44
N TRP A 223 6.00 -5.63 10.95
CA TRP A 223 5.78 -6.88 11.67
C TRP A 223 5.18 -6.64 13.05
N VAL A 224 4.32 -7.56 13.48
CA VAL A 224 3.72 -7.57 14.81
C VAL A 224 3.93 -8.93 15.46
N ILE A 225 3.93 -8.98 16.80
CA ILE A 225 4.03 -10.23 17.55
C ILE A 225 2.69 -10.46 18.23
N VAL A 226 2.04 -11.52 17.79
CA VAL A 226 0.76 -11.99 18.32
C VAL A 226 0.95 -13.18 19.24
N ASN A 227 -0.13 -13.66 19.87
CA ASN A 227 -0.08 -14.81 20.78
C ASN A 227 0.91 -14.65 21.95
N THR A 228 0.98 -13.43 22.51
CA THR A 228 1.81 -13.12 23.68
C THR A 228 0.99 -13.06 24.96
N LYS A 229 1.65 -12.79 26.09
CA LYS A 229 0.93 -12.54 27.36
C LYS A 229 0.20 -11.19 27.35
N THR A 230 0.68 -10.24 26.55
CA THR A 230 0.05 -8.94 26.33
C THR A 230 -1.15 -9.10 25.43
N GLU A 231 -2.26 -8.45 25.77
CA GLU A 231 -3.47 -8.44 24.95
C GLU A 231 -3.39 -7.35 23.89
N GLU A 232 -4.01 -7.64 22.75
CA GLU A 232 -4.02 -6.81 21.57
C GLU A 232 -5.24 -5.89 21.66
N PHE A 233 -5.07 -4.61 21.33
CA PHE A 233 -6.12 -3.61 21.39
C PHE A 233 -7.08 -3.78 20.21
N ASP A 234 -8.37 -3.86 20.49
CA ASP A 234 -9.42 -3.96 19.46
C ASP A 234 -10.05 -2.59 19.19
N TYR A 235 -10.71 -1.99 20.18
CA TYR A 235 -11.37 -0.69 20.07
C TYR A 235 -11.65 -0.03 21.43
N PRO A 236 -11.90 1.30 21.48
CA PRO A 236 -12.24 1.96 22.74
C PRO A 236 -13.72 1.81 23.09
N VAL A 237 -14.03 1.60 24.38
CA VAL A 237 -15.40 1.51 24.94
C VAL A 237 -15.52 2.46 26.13
N GLY A 238 -16.13 3.63 25.88
CA GLY A 238 -16.21 4.70 26.88
C GLY A 238 -14.81 5.15 27.32
N ASP A 239 -14.52 5.03 28.62
CA ASP A 239 -13.21 5.30 29.21
C ASP A 239 -12.27 4.07 29.26
N SER A 240 -12.75 2.92 28.78
CA SER A 240 -12.01 1.65 28.75
C SER A 240 -11.69 1.22 27.31
N ASN A 241 -10.99 0.10 27.16
CA ASN A 241 -10.69 -0.49 25.86
C ASN A 241 -11.10 -1.97 25.86
N GLU A 242 -11.58 -2.43 24.72
CA GLU A 242 -11.72 -3.85 24.43
C GLU A 242 -10.41 -4.40 23.88
N TYR A 243 -10.18 -5.67 24.18
CA TYR A 243 -8.96 -6.37 23.85
C TYR A 243 -9.27 -7.75 23.27
N SER A 244 -8.40 -8.22 22.38
CA SER A 244 -8.46 -9.55 21.81
C SER A 244 -7.10 -10.23 21.84
N ARG A 245 -7.13 -11.49 21.40
CA ARG A 245 -5.96 -12.30 21.16
C ARG A 245 -6.12 -12.90 19.77
N TYR A 246 -5.03 -12.89 19.03
CA TYR A 246 -4.96 -13.52 17.72
C TYR A 246 -5.43 -14.98 17.77
N ASP A 247 -6.45 -15.29 16.97
CA ASP A 247 -7.09 -16.60 16.91
C ASP A 247 -7.03 -17.15 15.48
N ALA A 248 -5.81 -17.36 14.99
CA ALA A 248 -5.55 -18.02 13.72
C ALA A 248 -4.23 -18.78 13.75
N ASP A 249 -4.10 -19.76 12.86
CA ASP A 249 -2.90 -20.59 12.70
C ASP A 249 -1.86 -19.99 11.73
N THR A 250 -2.14 -18.80 11.19
CA THR A 250 -1.28 -18.07 10.26
C THR A 250 -0.15 -17.32 10.98
N GLY A 251 0.95 -17.08 10.27
CA GLY A 251 2.13 -16.39 10.79
C GLY A 251 3.32 -17.31 11.10
N ILE A 252 4.42 -16.69 11.53
CA ILE A 252 5.69 -17.40 11.76
C ILE A 252 5.79 -17.79 13.24
N ARG A 253 5.67 -19.09 13.53
CA ARG A 253 5.78 -19.60 14.91
C ARG A 253 7.18 -19.33 15.49
N MET A 254 7.22 -18.47 16.51
CA MET A 254 8.44 -18.12 17.25
C MET A 254 8.75 -19.18 18.32
N GLY A 255 9.25 -20.32 17.86
CA GLY A 255 9.66 -21.44 18.70
C GLY A 255 10.98 -21.18 19.45
N TYR A 256 12.03 -21.89 19.06
CA TYR A 256 13.32 -21.95 19.75
C TYR A 256 14.17 -20.67 19.63
N LEU A 257 15.13 -20.54 20.54
CA LEU A 257 15.96 -19.35 20.74
C LEU A 257 16.73 -18.92 19.48
N LEU A 258 17.23 -19.88 18.70
CA LEU A 258 17.91 -19.59 17.42
C LEU A 258 16.97 -18.95 16.39
N ARG A 259 15.70 -19.37 16.29
CA ARG A 259 14.75 -18.70 15.38
C ARG A 259 14.51 -17.27 15.82
N ARG A 260 14.39 -17.03 17.14
CA ARG A 260 14.25 -15.68 17.70
C ARG A 260 15.47 -14.81 17.39
N LEU A 261 16.68 -15.36 17.48
CA LEU A 261 17.92 -14.65 17.13
C LEU A 261 18.05 -14.31 15.65
N LEU A 262 17.48 -15.11 14.74
CA LEU A 262 17.50 -14.81 13.31
C LEU A 262 16.58 -13.64 12.93
N PHE A 263 15.54 -13.37 13.72
CA PHE A 263 14.60 -12.26 13.53
C PHE A 263 14.93 -11.02 14.39
N ALA A 264 15.88 -11.14 15.33
CA ALA A 264 16.31 -10.06 16.23
C ALA A 264 17.42 -9.23 15.57
#